data_AF-A0A2N6NF05-F1
#
_entry.id   AF-A0A2N6NF05-F1
#
_cell.length_a   1.000
_cell.length_b   1.000
_cell.length_c   1.000
_cell.angle_alpha   90.00
_cell.angle_beta   90.00
_cell.angle_gamma   90.00
#
_symmetry.space_group_name_H-M   'P 1'
#
loop_
_entity.id
_entity.type
_entity.pdbx_description
1 polymer ?
#
loop_
_entity_poly.entity_id
_entity_poly.type
_entity_poly.pdbx_seq_one_letter_code
_entity_poly.pdbx_strand_id
1 'polypeptide(L)'
;MGFFDGWIDWTKTTRSRNYRGSGSFATLMIIGPTCFFLGILFASFPYDFPLLWSKEPLVAEFLPRLETHLKFMHAAPPLIHRMLNIMVFVAFAGLLIKLFRPSEANFLFDGASLILYVIGAATYMTNIVRGLRALTDGIWDQPEFAKTRRGESDGEYILGKEDSLRVMSASNTILALVLIGVLVLQAGQWYAEKRDRDEDEAADKKDAARPASPKSPKKSKKRD
;
A
#
# COMPACT_ATOMS: atom_id res chain seq x y z
N MET A 1 -26.76 16.34 5.96
CA MET A 1 -25.97 16.74 4.77
C MET A 1 -24.53 16.88 5.23
N GLY A 2 -23.75 15.82 5.02
CA GLY A 2 -22.49 15.58 5.72
C GLY A 2 -21.28 16.21 5.04
N PHE A 3 -20.20 16.40 5.81
CA PHE A 3 -18.91 16.97 5.39
C PHE A 3 -18.34 16.43 4.06
N PHE A 4 -18.69 15.20 3.68
CA PHE A 4 -18.18 14.52 2.48
C PHE A 4 -18.92 14.86 1.17
N ASP A 5 -20.10 15.47 1.24
CA ASP A 5 -21.00 15.66 0.09
C ASP A 5 -20.46 16.66 -0.95
N GLY A 6 -19.56 17.57 -0.55
CA GLY A 6 -18.89 18.50 -1.45
C GLY A 6 -17.62 17.95 -2.11
N TRP A 7 -17.07 16.85 -1.58
CA TRP A 7 -15.76 16.32 -1.98
C TRP A 7 -15.89 15.08 -2.87
N ILE A 8 -16.87 14.22 -2.58
CA ILE A 8 -17.16 13.00 -3.34
C ILE A 8 -18.15 13.33 -4.46
N ASP A 9 -17.86 12.87 -5.67
CA ASP A 9 -18.77 13.01 -6.80
C ASP A 9 -19.57 11.71 -6.98
N TRP A 10 -20.71 11.63 -6.29
CA TRP A 10 -21.62 10.48 -6.33
C TRP A 10 -22.25 10.25 -7.71
N THR A 11 -22.20 11.25 -8.59
CA THR A 11 -22.75 11.13 -9.95
C THR A 11 -21.74 10.53 -10.93
N LYS A 12 -20.47 10.44 -10.53
CA LYS A 12 -19.39 9.99 -11.39
C LYS A 12 -19.37 8.46 -11.51
N THR A 13 -19.79 7.97 -12.68
CA THR A 13 -19.73 6.56 -13.06
C THR A 13 -18.52 6.25 -13.94
N THR A 14 -18.32 4.96 -14.25
CA THR A 14 -17.29 4.44 -15.19
C THR A 14 -17.34 5.06 -16.59
N ARG A 15 -18.51 5.59 -17.02
CA ARG A 15 -18.70 6.29 -18.31
C ARG A 15 -18.26 7.77 -18.29
N SER A 16 -17.94 8.32 -17.12
CA SER A 16 -17.61 9.74 -16.99
C SER A 16 -16.26 10.07 -17.65
N ARG A 17 -16.20 11.15 -18.43
CA ARG A 17 -14.97 11.58 -19.15
C ARG A 17 -13.75 11.78 -18.23
N ASN A 18 -13.98 12.20 -16.99
CA ASN A 18 -12.94 12.44 -15.99
C ASN A 18 -12.89 11.34 -14.92
N TYR A 19 -13.31 10.12 -15.27
CA TYR A 19 -13.21 8.95 -14.41
C TYR A 19 -11.76 8.46 -14.35
N ARG A 20 -11.23 8.34 -13.14
CA ARG A 20 -9.87 7.82 -12.87
C ARG A 20 -9.99 6.46 -12.20
N GLY A 21 -10.43 5.48 -12.97
CA GLY A 21 -10.61 4.10 -12.50
C GLY A 21 -9.34 3.27 -12.51
N SER A 22 -9.53 1.96 -12.42
CA SER A 22 -8.49 0.93 -12.42
C SER A 22 -7.56 0.98 -13.64
N GLY A 23 -8.04 1.37 -14.81
CA GLY A 23 -7.23 1.51 -16.03
C GLY A 23 -6.36 2.78 -16.11
N SER A 24 -6.43 3.68 -15.12
CA SER A 24 -5.68 4.95 -15.17
C SER A 24 -4.18 4.75 -14.91
N PHE A 25 -3.35 5.66 -15.43
CA PHE A 25 -1.90 5.67 -15.15
C PHE A 25 -1.60 5.74 -13.64
N ALA A 26 -2.48 6.39 -12.86
CA ALA A 26 -2.35 6.46 -11.41
C ALA A 26 -2.41 5.07 -10.76
N THR A 27 -3.17 4.12 -11.30
CA THR A 27 -3.18 2.73 -10.81
C THR A 27 -1.82 2.04 -11.03
N LEU A 28 -1.14 2.30 -12.15
CA LEU A 28 0.22 1.78 -12.38
C LEU A 28 1.23 2.37 -11.37
N MET A 29 1.07 3.65 -11.02
CA MET A 29 1.86 4.29 -9.98
C MET A 29 1.65 3.66 -8.60
N ILE A 30 0.53 2.95 -8.37
CA ILE A 30 0.26 2.22 -7.13
C ILE A 30 0.81 0.79 -7.22
N ILE A 31 0.40 0.04 -8.25
CA ILE A 31 0.73 -1.38 -8.40
C ILE A 31 2.25 -1.58 -8.59
N GLY A 32 2.90 -0.75 -9.41
CA GLY A 32 4.33 -0.87 -9.71
C GLY A 32 5.21 -0.87 -8.45
N PRO A 33 5.18 0.20 -7.63
CA PRO A 33 5.91 0.23 -6.37
C PRO A 33 5.47 -0.86 -5.38
N THR A 34 4.18 -1.18 -5.32
CA THR A 34 3.67 -2.22 -4.40
C THR A 34 4.29 -3.60 -4.72
N CYS A 35 4.32 -3.99 -6.00
CA CYS A 35 4.96 -5.22 -6.44
C CYS A 35 6.49 -5.19 -6.24
N PHE A 36 7.12 -4.03 -6.48
CA PHE A 36 8.55 -3.85 -6.24
C PHE A 36 8.93 -4.09 -4.77
N PHE A 37 8.19 -3.50 -3.83
CA PHE A 37 8.43 -3.70 -2.39
C PHE A 37 8.10 -5.13 -1.95
N LEU A 38 7.04 -5.74 -2.48
CA LEU A 38 6.78 -7.16 -2.24
C LEU A 38 7.93 -8.06 -2.71
N GLY A 39 8.57 -7.72 -3.84
CA GLY A 39 9.78 -8.41 -4.29
C GLY A 39 10.95 -8.29 -3.30
N ILE A 40 11.16 -7.10 -2.73
CA ILE A 40 12.17 -6.89 -1.69
C ILE A 40 11.86 -7.72 -0.44
N LEU A 41 10.62 -7.68 0.05
CA LEU A 41 10.19 -8.44 1.23
C LEU A 41 10.28 -9.94 0.99
N PHE A 42 9.95 -10.41 -0.21
CA PHE A 42 10.11 -11.81 -0.60
C PHE A 42 11.58 -12.23 -0.60
N ALA A 43 12.49 -11.36 -1.05
CA ALA A 43 13.93 -11.63 -0.96
C ALA A 43 14.44 -11.68 0.50
N SER A 44 13.79 -10.95 1.42
CA SER A 44 14.09 -11.01 2.85
C SER A 44 13.50 -12.24 3.56
N PHE A 45 12.48 -12.88 2.96
CA PHE A 45 11.73 -13.98 3.59
C PHE A 45 12.58 -15.17 4.08
N PRO A 46 13.62 -15.65 3.37
CA PRO A 46 14.46 -16.74 3.86
C PRO A 46 15.20 -16.41 5.17
N TYR A 47 15.46 -15.13 5.44
CA TYR A 47 16.09 -14.67 6.68
C TYR A 47 15.06 -14.46 7.79
N ASP A 48 13.87 -14.01 7.42
CA ASP A 48 12.78 -13.75 8.36
C ASP A 48 12.15 -15.05 8.86
N PHE A 49 12.08 -16.08 8.00
CA PHE A 49 11.36 -17.30 8.30
C PHE A 49 11.86 -18.04 9.54
N PRO A 50 13.18 -18.29 9.70
CA PRO A 50 13.71 -18.96 10.89
C PRO A 50 13.48 -18.18 12.18
N LEU A 51 13.38 -16.85 12.12
CA LEU A 51 13.17 -16.02 13.30
C LEU A 51 11.74 -16.11 13.85
N LEU A 52 10.76 -16.37 12.98
CA LEU A 52 9.34 -16.27 13.30
C LEU A 52 8.63 -17.61 13.39
N TRP A 53 8.97 -18.58 12.53
CA TRP A 53 8.20 -19.83 12.39
C TRP A 53 9.01 -21.11 12.63
N SER A 54 10.32 -21.03 12.78
CA SER A 54 11.12 -22.20 13.16
C SER A 54 11.02 -22.49 14.66
N LYS A 55 10.68 -23.73 15.00
CA LYS A 55 10.67 -24.23 16.39
C LYS A 55 12.03 -24.77 16.83
N GLU A 56 12.90 -25.09 15.87
CA GLU A 56 14.25 -25.55 16.15
C GLU A 56 15.12 -24.38 16.65
N PRO A 57 16.05 -24.65 17.58
CA PRO A 57 16.98 -23.63 18.02
C PRO A 57 17.79 -23.12 16.83
N LEU A 58 17.95 -21.79 16.74
CA LEU A 58 18.74 -21.15 15.71
C LEU A 58 20.18 -21.67 15.78
N VAL A 59 20.77 -21.96 14.62
CA VAL A 59 22.20 -22.26 14.53
C VAL A 59 22.97 -21.08 15.11
N ALA A 60 23.98 -21.34 15.93
CA ALA A 60 24.73 -20.30 16.65
C ALA A 60 25.26 -19.17 15.75
N GLU A 61 25.56 -19.48 14.48
CA GLU A 61 26.08 -18.53 13.49
C GLU A 61 24.99 -17.71 12.76
N PHE A 62 23.71 -18.03 12.95
CA PHE A 62 22.62 -17.40 12.21
C PHE A 62 22.48 -15.91 12.53
N LEU A 63 22.37 -15.54 13.81
CA LEU A 63 22.18 -14.14 14.23
C LEU A 63 23.38 -13.25 13.84
N PRO A 64 24.65 -13.65 14.04
CA PRO A 64 25.80 -12.87 13.57
C PRO A 64 25.84 -12.67 12.05
N ARG A 65 25.49 -13.70 11.28
CA ARG A 65 25.43 -13.60 9.80
C ARG A 65 24.32 -12.65 9.36
N LEU A 66 23.14 -12.77 9.96
CA LEU A 66 22.00 -11.89 9.69
C LEU A 66 22.36 -10.44 10.02
N GLU A 67 22.98 -10.20 11.17
CA GLU A 67 23.45 -8.87 11.55
C GLU A 67 24.42 -8.29 10.53
N THR A 68 25.41 -9.08 10.10
CA THR A 68 26.39 -8.64 9.09
C THR A 68 25.68 -8.26 7.79
N HIS A 69 24.71 -9.07 7.36
CA HIS A 69 23.90 -8.80 6.17
C HIS A 69 23.09 -7.49 6.31
N LEU A 70 22.43 -7.28 7.44
CA LEU A 70 21.62 -6.09 7.70
C LEU A 70 22.47 -4.81 7.81
N LYS A 71 23.65 -4.89 8.44
CA LYS A 71 24.63 -3.81 8.47
C LYS A 71 25.13 -3.47 7.07
N PHE A 72 25.42 -4.48 6.25
CA PHE A 72 25.78 -4.29 4.85
C PHE A 72 24.66 -3.60 4.06
N MET A 73 23.41 -4.02 4.26
CA MET A 73 22.24 -3.38 3.64
C MET A 73 22.05 -1.93 4.09
N HIS A 74 22.26 -1.63 5.37
CA HIS A 74 22.15 -0.26 5.89
C HIS A 74 23.30 0.64 5.40
N ALA A 75 24.50 0.08 5.22
CA ALA A 75 25.67 0.77 4.66
C ALA A 75 25.63 0.91 3.12
N ALA A 76 24.56 0.46 2.47
CA ALA A 76 24.43 0.53 1.02
C ALA A 76 24.51 1.98 0.50
N PRO A 77 25.01 2.20 -0.73
CA PRO A 77 25.14 3.54 -1.29
C PRO A 77 23.83 4.36 -1.18
N PRO A 78 23.89 5.67 -0.85
CA PRO A 78 22.71 6.50 -0.64
C PRO A 78 21.72 6.54 -1.82
N LEU A 79 22.20 6.21 -3.03
CA LEU A 79 21.38 6.07 -4.22
C LEU A 79 20.23 5.08 -4.03
N ILE A 80 20.50 3.92 -3.40
CA ILE A 80 19.49 2.88 -3.19
C ILE A 80 18.38 3.41 -2.29
N HIS A 81 18.75 4.04 -1.15
CA HIS A 81 17.77 4.64 -0.25
C HIS A 81 16.91 5.71 -0.95
N ARG A 82 17.51 6.56 -1.79
CA ARG A 82 16.77 7.56 -2.57
C ARG A 82 15.77 6.92 -3.53
N MET A 83 16.18 5.86 -4.24
CA MET A 83 15.28 5.14 -5.14
C MET A 83 14.09 4.51 -4.40
N LEU A 84 14.33 3.91 -3.22
CA LEU A 84 13.25 3.35 -2.40
C LEU A 84 12.25 4.43 -1.98
N ASN A 85 12.72 5.58 -1.49
CA ASN A 85 11.83 6.69 -1.13
C ASN A 85 11.02 7.20 -2.34
N ILE A 86 11.65 7.32 -3.51
CA ILE A 86 10.94 7.70 -4.75
C ILE A 86 9.80 6.72 -5.03
N MET A 87 10.03 5.41 -4.90
CA MET A 87 8.97 4.40 -5.10
C MET A 87 7.82 4.55 -4.09
N VAL A 88 8.13 4.85 -2.82
CA VAL A 88 7.10 5.17 -1.81
C VAL A 88 6.29 6.40 -2.21
N PHE A 89 6.96 7.48 -2.63
CA PHE A 89 6.29 8.71 -3.07
C PHE A 89 5.44 8.51 -4.31
N VAL A 90 5.89 7.70 -5.28
CA VAL A 90 5.13 7.39 -6.50
C VAL A 90 3.81 6.68 -6.16
N ALA A 91 3.83 5.73 -5.23
CA ALA A 91 2.61 5.06 -4.77
C ALA A 91 1.65 6.00 -4.06
N PHE A 92 2.16 6.83 -3.14
CA PHE A 92 1.35 7.87 -2.49
C PHE A 92 0.76 8.84 -3.50
N ALA A 93 1.55 9.31 -4.47
CA ALA A 93 1.07 10.20 -5.52
C ALA A 93 -0.03 9.53 -6.35
N GLY A 94 0.12 8.26 -6.72
CA GLY A 94 -0.92 7.50 -7.42
C GLY A 94 -2.25 7.48 -6.65
N LEU A 95 -2.21 7.16 -5.36
CA LEU A 95 -3.38 7.16 -4.48
C LEU A 95 -4.03 8.54 -4.38
N LEU A 96 -3.24 9.59 -4.14
CA LEU A 96 -3.74 10.96 -4.03
C LEU A 96 -4.33 11.48 -5.34
N ILE A 97 -3.77 11.10 -6.50
CA ILE A 97 -4.31 11.48 -7.83
C ILE A 97 -5.70 10.87 -8.04
N LYS A 98 -5.94 9.63 -7.62
CA LYS A 98 -7.25 8.96 -7.72
C LYS A 98 -8.26 9.48 -6.70
N LEU A 99 -7.77 9.92 -5.53
CA LEU A 99 -8.58 10.56 -4.48
C LEU A 99 -8.92 12.04 -4.75
N PHE A 100 -8.37 12.64 -5.81
CA PHE A 100 -8.74 14.01 -6.19
C PHE A 100 -10.06 14.02 -6.96
N ARG A 101 -11.15 14.48 -6.31
CA ARG A 101 -12.54 14.42 -6.79
C ARG A 101 -12.96 12.97 -7.12
N PRO A 102 -12.99 12.09 -6.09
CA PRO A 102 -13.19 10.67 -6.27
C PRO A 102 -14.65 10.35 -6.61
N SER A 103 -14.85 9.29 -7.40
CA SER A 103 -16.12 8.56 -7.41
C SER A 103 -16.28 7.74 -6.13
N GLU A 104 -17.46 7.18 -5.90
CA GLU A 104 -17.72 6.26 -4.79
C GLU A 104 -16.72 5.09 -4.75
N ALA A 105 -16.50 4.43 -5.88
CA ALA A 105 -15.54 3.32 -5.98
C ALA A 105 -14.11 3.75 -5.60
N ASN A 106 -13.63 4.90 -6.09
CA ASN A 106 -12.30 5.40 -5.74
C ASN A 106 -12.22 5.71 -4.24
N PHE A 107 -13.24 6.32 -3.67
CA PHE A 107 -13.26 6.65 -2.24
C PHE A 107 -13.16 5.39 -1.37
N LEU A 108 -13.88 4.32 -1.72
CA LEU A 108 -13.88 3.06 -0.96
C LEU A 108 -12.56 2.29 -1.13
N PHE A 109 -12.14 2.02 -2.37
CA PHE A 109 -10.99 1.15 -2.64
C PHE A 109 -9.65 1.89 -2.52
N ASP A 110 -9.52 3.08 -3.10
CA ASP A 110 -8.28 3.87 -3.01
C ASP A 110 -8.14 4.53 -1.63
N GLY A 111 -9.24 4.89 -0.97
CA GLY A 111 -9.21 5.39 0.41
C GLY A 111 -8.73 4.33 1.41
N ALA A 112 -9.26 3.10 1.34
CA ALA A 112 -8.77 1.99 2.15
C ALA A 112 -7.30 1.64 1.83
N SER A 113 -6.93 1.66 0.53
CA SER A 113 -5.55 1.44 0.11
C SER A 113 -4.60 2.51 0.67
N LEU A 114 -5.03 3.77 0.76
CA LEU A 114 -4.24 4.85 1.36
C LEU A 114 -4.00 4.63 2.85
N ILE A 115 -5.01 4.21 3.61
CA ILE A 115 -4.85 3.90 5.03
C ILE A 115 -3.85 2.76 5.23
N LEU A 116 -3.98 1.67 4.45
CA LEU A 116 -3.03 0.56 4.47
C LEU A 116 -1.61 1.06 4.16
N TYR A 117 -1.45 1.89 3.13
CA TYR A 117 -0.14 2.40 2.73
C TYR A 117 0.49 3.31 3.80
N VAL A 118 -0.30 4.12 4.51
CA VAL A 118 0.16 4.93 5.65
C VAL A 118 0.61 4.04 6.80
N ILE A 119 -0.16 3.00 7.15
CA ILE A 119 0.22 2.03 8.18
C ILE A 119 1.55 1.38 7.81
N GLY A 120 1.70 0.94 6.55
CA GLY A 120 2.94 0.36 6.07
C GLY A 120 4.13 1.34 6.16
N ALA A 121 3.95 2.58 5.71
CA ALA A 121 5.00 3.61 5.80
C ALA A 121 5.40 3.90 7.26
N ALA A 122 4.43 3.97 8.17
CA ALA A 122 4.69 4.15 9.60
C ALA A 122 5.49 2.96 10.17
N THR A 123 5.04 1.72 9.95
CA THR A 123 5.74 0.51 10.40
C THR A 123 7.16 0.42 9.83
N TYR A 124 7.36 0.78 8.57
CA TYR A 124 8.70 0.85 7.97
C TYR A 124 9.60 1.86 8.70
N MET A 125 9.10 3.07 8.93
CA MET A 125 9.86 4.13 9.59
C MET A 125 10.16 3.82 11.06
N THR A 126 9.19 3.33 11.83
CA THR A 126 9.33 3.11 13.27
C THR A 126 10.06 1.82 13.60
N ASN A 127 9.89 0.76 12.80
CA ASN A 127 10.41 -0.55 13.17
C ASN A 127 11.64 -0.92 12.34
N ILE A 128 11.58 -0.76 11.02
CA ILE A 128 12.67 -1.18 10.12
C ILE A 128 13.81 -0.17 10.15
N VAL A 129 13.54 1.12 9.89
CA VAL A 129 14.58 2.14 9.83
C VAL A 129 15.26 2.33 11.19
N ARG A 130 14.49 2.39 12.28
CA ARG A 130 15.06 2.50 13.63
C ARG A 130 15.84 1.24 14.02
N GLY A 131 15.33 0.06 13.68
CA GLY A 131 16.02 -1.21 13.92
C GLY A 131 17.38 -1.31 13.21
N LEU A 132 17.45 -0.89 11.94
CA LEU A 132 18.70 -0.89 11.17
C LEU A 132 19.72 0.12 11.71
N ARG A 133 19.27 1.31 12.15
CA ARG A 133 20.14 2.30 12.80
C ARG A 133 20.70 1.78 14.11
N ALA A 134 19.83 1.29 15.00
CA ALA A 134 20.21 0.65 16.26
C ALA A 134 21.25 -0.45 16.07
N LEU A 135 21.07 -1.30 15.06
CA LEU A 135 22.02 -2.37 14.71
C LEU A 135 23.36 -1.84 14.23
N THR A 136 23.35 -0.79 13.41
CA THR A 136 24.57 -0.19 12.88
C THR A 136 25.35 0.57 13.95
N ASP A 137 24.65 1.26 14.84
CA ASP A 137 25.22 2.02 15.96
C ASP A 137 25.76 1.12 17.08
N GLY A 138 25.52 -0.19 16.99
CA GLY A 138 26.06 -1.18 17.93
C GLY A 138 25.56 -0.98 19.35
N ILE A 139 24.31 -0.52 19.53
CA ILE A 139 23.77 -0.13 20.84
C ILE A 139 23.84 -1.26 21.89
N TRP A 140 23.79 -2.52 21.44
CA TRP A 140 23.87 -3.70 22.30
C TRP A 140 25.31 -4.02 22.76
N ASP A 141 26.32 -3.50 22.06
CA ASP A 141 27.73 -3.69 22.37
C ASP A 141 28.27 -2.60 23.30
N GLN A 142 27.44 -1.58 23.60
CA GLN A 142 27.82 -0.47 24.48
C GLN A 142 27.82 -0.90 25.96
N PRO A 143 28.80 -0.42 26.76
CA PRO A 143 28.92 -0.80 28.18
C PRO A 143 27.73 -0.35 29.03
N GLU A 144 26.98 0.64 28.56
CA GLU A 144 25.77 1.14 29.21
C GLU A 144 24.63 0.12 29.11
N PHE A 145 24.39 -0.45 27.92
CA PHE A 145 23.43 -1.54 27.72
C PHE A 145 23.76 -2.77 28.56
N ALA A 146 25.05 -3.12 28.69
CA ALA A 146 25.50 -4.25 29.50
C ALA A 146 25.20 -4.10 31.00
N LYS A 147 25.28 -2.86 31.52
CA LYS A 147 25.07 -2.57 32.95
C LYS A 147 23.60 -2.53 33.34
N THR A 148 22.76 -1.98 32.48
CA THR A 148 21.35 -1.75 32.80
C THR A 148 20.43 -2.83 32.21
N ARG A 149 20.92 -3.60 31.21
CA ARG A 149 20.08 -4.37 30.26
C ARG A 149 18.92 -3.53 29.70
N ARG A 150 19.09 -2.21 29.72
CA ARG A 150 18.16 -1.16 29.29
C ARG A 150 19.00 -0.14 28.55
N GLY A 151 19.07 -0.23 27.24
CA GLY A 151 19.61 0.90 26.49
C GLY A 151 18.65 2.06 26.65
N GLU A 152 19.13 3.20 27.14
CA GLU A 152 18.38 4.44 27.12
C GLU A 152 18.95 5.27 25.96
N SER A 153 18.47 4.98 24.75
CA SER A 153 18.66 5.89 23.63
C SER A 153 17.37 6.69 23.47
N ASP A 154 17.39 7.97 23.82
CA ASP A 154 16.29 8.90 23.60
C ASP A 154 15.00 8.60 24.41
N GLY A 155 15.14 7.99 25.60
CA GLY A 155 14.02 7.74 26.54
C GLY A 155 13.13 6.53 26.21
N GLU A 156 13.53 5.67 25.27
CA GLU A 156 12.75 4.50 24.83
C GLU A 156 13.35 3.16 25.32
N TYR A 157 12.49 2.20 25.65
CA TYR A 157 12.89 0.87 26.10
C TYR A 157 13.47 0.04 24.94
N ILE A 158 14.77 -0.28 25.01
CA ILE A 158 15.46 -1.10 24.00
C ILE A 158 15.34 -2.59 24.34
N LEU A 159 14.78 -3.38 23.41
CA LEU A 159 14.67 -4.83 23.48
C LEU A 159 16.04 -5.54 23.37
N GLY A 160 16.09 -6.80 23.77
CA GLY A 160 17.25 -7.65 23.46
C GLY A 160 17.53 -7.70 21.96
N LYS A 161 18.78 -7.93 21.56
CA LYS A 161 19.18 -7.92 20.14
C LYS A 161 18.39 -8.92 19.30
N GLU A 162 18.24 -10.15 19.79
CA GLU A 162 17.45 -11.20 19.13
C GLU A 162 15.97 -10.80 19.01
N ASP A 163 15.38 -10.28 20.09
CA ASP A 163 13.98 -9.83 20.09
C ASP A 163 13.77 -8.66 19.13
N SER A 164 14.73 -7.74 19.04
CA SER A 164 14.69 -6.61 18.10
C SER A 164 14.75 -7.09 16.66
N LEU A 165 15.60 -8.09 16.35
CA LEU A 165 15.66 -8.72 15.04
C LEU A 165 14.35 -9.46 14.71
N ARG A 166 13.74 -10.14 15.68
CA ARG A 166 12.41 -10.76 15.51
C ARG A 166 11.31 -9.74 15.26
N VAL A 167 11.30 -8.60 15.96
CA VAL A 167 10.33 -7.51 15.73
C VAL A 167 10.50 -6.92 14.33
N MET A 168 11.73 -6.78 13.85
CA MET A 168 12.01 -6.29 12.50
C MET A 168 11.51 -7.29 11.44
N SER A 169 11.78 -8.58 11.62
CA SER A 169 11.26 -9.65 10.75
C SER A 169 9.72 -9.73 10.75
N ALA A 170 9.09 -9.62 11.93
CA ALA A 170 7.63 -9.56 12.05
C ALA A 170 7.07 -8.33 11.31
N SER A 171 7.78 -7.20 11.38
CA SER A 171 7.40 -5.98 10.67
C SER A 171 7.46 -6.15 9.14
N ASN A 172 8.46 -6.85 8.60
CA ASN A 172 8.51 -7.21 7.18
C ASN A 172 7.28 -8.04 6.76
N THR A 173 6.84 -8.97 7.61
CA THR A 173 5.65 -9.79 7.35
C THR A 173 4.37 -8.95 7.36
N ILE A 174 4.22 -8.05 8.34
CA ILE A 174 3.09 -7.11 8.39
C ILE A 174 3.07 -6.22 7.14
N LEU A 175 4.22 -5.70 6.73
CA LEU A 175 4.35 -4.92 5.49
C LEU A 175 3.90 -5.73 4.28
N ALA A 176 4.29 -7.00 4.17
CA ALA A 176 3.87 -7.86 3.06
C ALA A 176 2.35 -8.03 3.03
N LEU A 177 1.71 -8.29 4.18
CA LEU A 177 0.26 -8.44 4.28
C LEU A 177 -0.49 -7.14 3.91
N VAL A 178 0.01 -5.99 4.37
CA VAL A 178 -0.55 -4.68 4.05
C VAL A 178 -0.46 -4.38 2.56
N LEU A 179 0.69 -4.64 1.93
CA LEU A 179 0.90 -4.43 0.50
C LEU A 179 0.08 -5.40 -0.36
N ILE A 180 -0.07 -6.67 0.06
CA ILE A 180 -1.01 -7.60 -0.57
C ILE A 180 -2.44 -7.07 -0.45
N GLY A 181 -2.82 -6.52 0.71
CA GLY A 181 -4.11 -5.87 0.91
C GLY A 181 -4.36 -4.74 -0.09
N VAL A 182 -3.35 -3.91 -0.37
CA VAL A 182 -3.42 -2.88 -1.42
C VAL A 182 -3.68 -3.51 -2.79
N LEU A 183 -2.94 -4.56 -3.18
CA LEU A 183 -3.17 -5.22 -4.47
C LEU A 183 -4.57 -5.84 -4.58
N VAL A 184 -5.06 -6.45 -3.50
CA VAL A 184 -6.42 -7.01 -3.44
C VAL A 184 -7.46 -5.92 -3.62
N LEU A 185 -7.30 -4.76 -2.99
CA LEU A 185 -8.22 -3.63 -3.15
C LEU A 185 -8.19 -3.06 -4.58
N GLN A 186 -7.00 -2.91 -5.18
CA GLN A 186 -6.88 -2.45 -6.57
C GLN A 186 -7.49 -3.44 -7.57
N ALA A 187 -7.31 -4.75 -7.34
CA ALA A 187 -7.97 -5.79 -8.13
C ALA A 187 -9.50 -5.81 -7.90
N GLY A 188 -9.95 -5.58 -6.67
CA GLY A 188 -11.36 -5.46 -6.30
C GLY A 188 -12.04 -4.30 -7.02
N GLN A 189 -11.38 -3.14 -7.09
CA GLN A 189 -11.85 -2.00 -7.87
C GLN A 189 -11.96 -2.36 -9.36
N TRP A 190 -10.93 -2.99 -9.94
CA TRP A 190 -10.97 -3.42 -11.33
C TRP A 190 -12.14 -4.38 -11.61
N TYR A 191 -12.38 -5.33 -10.70
CA TYR A 191 -13.48 -6.28 -10.81
C TYR A 191 -14.85 -5.58 -10.72
N ALA A 192 -15.02 -4.65 -9.77
CA ALA A 192 -16.24 -3.85 -9.65
C ALA A 192 -16.50 -3.03 -10.93
N GLU A 193 -15.48 -2.32 -11.43
CA GLU A 193 -15.59 -1.53 -12.67
C GLU A 193 -15.88 -2.39 -13.90
N LYS A 194 -15.33 -3.60 -13.96
CA LYS A 194 -15.62 -4.54 -15.04
C LYS A 194 -17.08 -4.97 -15.02
N ARG A 195 -17.60 -5.31 -13.84
CA ARG A 195 -19.00 -5.71 -13.69
C ARG A 195 -19.95 -4.56 -14.08
N ASP A 196 -19.68 -3.34 -13.61
CA ASP A 196 -20.49 -2.17 -13.95
C ASP A 196 -20.55 -1.94 -15.46
N ARG A 197 -19.41 -2.09 -16.15
CA ARG A 197 -19.35 -1.97 -17.62
C ARG A 197 -20.12 -3.07 -18.34
N ASP A 198 -20.04 -4.31 -17.88
CA ASP A 198 -20.75 -5.43 -18.49
C ASP A 198 -22.28 -5.27 -18.35
N GLU A 199 -22.75 -4.76 -17.19
CA GLU A 199 -24.17 -4.44 -16.94
C GLU A 199 -24.67 -3.30 -17.84
N ASP A 200 -23.86 -2.25 -17.97
CA ASP A 200 -24.05 -1.11 -18.86
C ASP A 200 -24.17 -1.52 -20.34
N GLU A 201 -23.28 -2.38 -20.83
CA GLU A 201 -23.32 -2.89 -22.21
C GLU A 201 -24.56 -3.76 -22.47
N ALA A 202 -24.99 -4.54 -21.48
CA ALA A 202 -26.19 -5.34 -21.58
C ALA A 202 -27.46 -4.46 -21.62
N ALA A 203 -27.48 -3.35 -20.89
CA ALA A 203 -28.56 -2.37 -20.94
C ALA A 203 -28.64 -1.69 -22.31
N ASP A 204 -27.51 -1.20 -22.85
CA ASP A 204 -27.46 -0.57 -24.17
C ASP A 204 -27.94 -1.53 -25.29
N LYS A 205 -27.58 -2.83 -25.22
CA LYS A 205 -28.07 -3.85 -26.16
C LYS A 205 -29.57 -4.07 -26.06
N LYS A 206 -30.15 -4.02 -24.86
CA LYS A 206 -31.60 -4.15 -24.65
C LYS A 206 -32.35 -2.93 -25.16
N ASP A 207 -31.82 -1.72 -24.96
CA ASP A 207 -32.43 -0.49 -25.46
C ASP A 207 -32.30 -0.36 -26.98
N ALA A 208 -31.20 -0.81 -27.58
CA ALA A 208 -31.05 -0.89 -29.03
C ALA A 208 -31.99 -1.93 -29.67
N ALA A 209 -32.36 -2.98 -28.94
CA ALA A 209 -33.31 -4.00 -29.39
C ALA A 209 -34.79 -3.62 -29.17
N ARG A 210 -35.09 -2.51 -28.47
CA ARG A 210 -36.46 -2.01 -28.32
C ARG A 210 -36.91 -1.30 -29.60
N PRO A 211 -38.08 -1.64 -30.17
CA PRO A 211 -38.59 -0.96 -31.35
C PRO A 211 -38.86 0.52 -31.03
N ALA A 212 -38.46 1.41 -31.94
CA ALA A 212 -38.65 2.85 -31.79
C ALA A 212 -40.13 3.17 -31.52
N SER A 213 -40.42 3.69 -30.34
CA SER A 213 -41.77 4.15 -30.01
C SER A 213 -42.14 5.32 -30.93
N PRO A 214 -43.37 5.38 -31.48
CA PRO A 214 -43.72 6.39 -32.47
C PRO A 214 -43.65 7.79 -31.85
N LYS A 215 -42.88 8.69 -32.48
CA LYS A 215 -42.84 10.11 -32.12
C LYS A 215 -44.26 10.68 -32.18
N SER A 216 -44.80 11.10 -31.05
CA SER A 216 -46.10 11.79 -30.96
C SER A 216 -46.04 13.10 -31.77
N PRO A 217 -47.05 13.42 -32.59
CA PRO A 217 -47.01 14.59 -33.46
C PRO A 217 -47.10 15.89 -32.66
N LYS A 218 -46.15 16.81 -32.90
CA LYS A 218 -46.16 18.19 -32.40
C LYS A 218 -47.46 18.89 -32.84
N LYS A 219 -48.34 19.18 -31.89
CA LYS A 219 -49.53 20.02 -32.08
C LYS A 219 -49.08 21.45 -32.46
N SER A 220 -49.31 21.85 -33.71
CA SER A 220 -49.12 23.23 -34.16
C SER A 220 -50.18 24.13 -33.50
N LYS A 221 -49.75 25.02 -32.60
CA LYS A 221 -50.59 26.06 -32.01
C LYS A 221 -50.82 27.14 -33.08
N LYS A 222 -51.99 27.11 -33.72
CA LYS A 222 -52.49 28.15 -34.62
C LYS A 222 -52.79 29.40 -33.76
N ARG A 223 -52.20 30.55 -34.14
CA ARG A 223 -52.60 31.87 -33.65
C ARG A 223 -53.75 32.34 -34.54
N ASP A 224 -54.88 32.64 -33.92
CA ASP A 224 -55.88 33.58 -34.41
C ASP A 224 -55.93 34.73 -33.40
#